data_AF-A0A533X010-F1
#
_entry.id   AF-A0A533X010-F1
#
_cell.length_a   1.000
_cell.length_b   1.000
_cell.length_c   1.000
_cell.angle_alpha   90.00
_cell.angle_beta   90.00
_cell.angle_gamma   90.00
#
_symmetry.space_group_name_H-M   'P 1'
#
loop_
_entity.id
_entity.type
_entity.pdbx_description
1 polymer ?
#
loop_
_entity_poly.entity_id
_entity_poly.type
_entity_poly.pdbx_seq_one_letter_code
_entity_poly.pdbx_strand_id
1 'polypeptide(L)'
;MSDYSYERAVVLGLIGQLSSIEKEEFKREVQNQLGLAPGQDCDTICGAMGDEEFREFVEYVKEALLRKKRRFMTELQPAVYA
;
A
#
# COMPACT_ATOMS: atom_id res chain seq x y z
N MET A 1 18.31 2.29 -1.11
CA MET A 1 17.20 1.45 -0.61
C MET A 1 16.53 0.88 -1.82
N SER A 2 16.45 -0.45 -1.93
CA SER A 2 15.77 -1.08 -3.06
C SER A 2 14.27 -0.81 -2.98
N ASP A 3 13.61 -0.76 -4.13
CA ASP A 3 12.16 -0.61 -4.26
C ASP A 3 11.53 -1.94 -4.70
N TYR A 4 12.09 -3.06 -4.26
CA TYR A 4 11.85 -4.37 -4.86
C TYR A 4 10.39 -4.81 -4.72
N SER A 5 9.78 -4.57 -3.57
CA SER A 5 8.35 -4.85 -3.36
C SER A 5 7.44 -4.05 -4.29
N TYR A 6 7.76 -2.78 -4.55
CA TYR A 6 7.02 -1.95 -5.49
C TYR A 6 7.21 -2.42 -6.94
N GLU A 7 8.46 -2.66 -7.35
CA GLU A 7 8.78 -3.12 -8.70
C GLU A 7 8.14 -4.48 -8.99
N ARG A 8 8.18 -5.42 -8.04
CA ARG A 8 7.51 -6.72 -8.15
C ARG A 8 6.00 -6.57 -8.27
N ALA A 9 5.38 -5.68 -7.49
CA ALA A 9 3.94 -5.43 -7.59
C ALA A 9 3.52 -4.82 -8.94
N VAL A 10 4.37 -3.97 -9.53
CA VAL A 10 4.18 -3.44 -10.88
C VAL A 10 4.34 -4.55 -11.93
N VAL A 11 5.39 -5.37 -11.83
CA VAL A 11 5.66 -6.48 -12.76
C VAL A 11 4.54 -7.53 -12.74
N LEU A 12 4.01 -7.84 -11.56
CA LEU A 12 2.89 -8.77 -11.39
C LEU A 12 1.54 -8.19 -11.81
N GLY A 13 1.50 -6.91 -12.21
CA GLY A 13 0.30 -6.21 -12.66
C GLY A 13 -0.70 -5.88 -11.54
N LEU A 14 -0.26 -5.90 -10.29
CA LEU A 14 -1.12 -5.70 -9.12
C LEU A 14 -1.40 -4.22 -8.86
N ILE A 15 -0.40 -3.39 -9.14
CA ILE A 15 -0.48 -1.93 -9.07
C ILE A 15 -0.05 -1.33 -10.42
N GLY A 16 -0.68 -0.22 -10.79
CA GLY A 16 -0.25 0.57 -11.94
C GLY A 16 1.01 1.37 -11.63
N GLN A 17 1.44 2.20 -12.59
CA GLN A 17 2.44 3.22 -12.32
C GLN A 17 1.85 4.26 -11.37
N LEU A 18 2.26 4.20 -10.10
CA LEU A 18 1.88 5.16 -9.09
C LEU A 18 2.76 6.40 -9.18
N SER A 19 2.20 7.57 -8.86
CA SER A 19 2.99 8.78 -8.67
C SER A 19 3.96 8.62 -7.48
N SER A 20 5.00 9.45 -7.39
CA SER A 20 5.97 9.37 -6.29
C SER A 20 5.33 9.46 -4.90
N ILE A 21 4.25 10.25 -4.77
CA ILE A 21 3.49 10.39 -3.53
C ILE A 21 2.73 9.10 -3.21
N GLU A 22 2.01 8.56 -4.19
CA GLU A 22 1.24 7.32 -4.01
C GLU A 22 2.13 6.09 -3.78
N LYS A 23 3.33 6.08 -4.35
CA LYS A 23 4.35 5.06 -4.10
C LYS A 23 4.82 5.08 -2.64
N GLU A 24 5.07 6.28 -2.09
CA GLU A 24 5.42 6.43 -0.68
C GLU A 24 4.26 6.06 0.25
N GLU A 25 3.01 6.43 -0.08
CA GLU A 25 1.83 5.99 0.66
C GLU A 25 1.67 4.47 0.64
N PHE A 26 1.88 3.83 -0.51
CA PHE A 26 1.83 2.39 -0.65
C PHE A 26 2.88 1.69 0.22
N LYS A 27 4.14 2.11 0.15
CA LYS A 27 5.21 1.57 1.00
C LYS A 27 4.89 1.72 2.48
N ARG A 28 4.37 2.89 2.87
CA ARG A 28 4.02 3.18 4.26
C ARG A 28 2.87 2.30 4.73
N GLU A 29 1.90 2.00 3.88
CA GLU A 29 0.83 1.05 4.20
C GLU A 29 1.37 -0.38 4.28
N VAL A 30 2.23 -0.80 3.35
CA VAL A 30 2.91 -2.10 3.40
C VAL A 30 3.64 -2.26 4.73
N GLN A 31 4.46 -1.27 5.12
CA GLN A 31 5.15 -1.27 6.42
C GLN A 31 4.16 -1.37 7.58
N ASN A 32 3.08 -0.58 7.55
CA ASN A 32 2.05 -0.59 8.58
C ASN A 32 1.36 -1.96 8.72
N GLN A 33 1.00 -2.62 7.61
CA GLN A 33 0.38 -3.94 7.62
C GLN A 33 1.35 -5.05 8.05
N LEU A 34 2.64 -4.87 7.78
CA LEU A 34 3.71 -5.77 8.28
C LEU A 34 4.11 -5.47 9.73
N GLY A 35 3.52 -4.47 10.39
CA GLY A 35 3.88 -4.06 11.75
C GLY A 35 5.28 -3.42 11.85
N LEU A 36 5.81 -2.93 10.72
CA LEU A 36 7.11 -2.27 10.62
C LEU A 36 6.99 -0.77 10.91
N ALA A 37 8.01 -0.22 11.57
CA ALA A 37 8.12 1.22 11.73
C ALA A 37 8.44 1.91 10.39
N PRO A 38 8.02 3.19 10.21
CA PRO A 38 8.33 3.95 9.00
C PRO A 38 9.83 3.97 8.71
N GLY A 39 10.20 3.59 7.49
CA GLY A 39 11.60 3.54 7.06
C GLY A 39 12.33 2.23 7.39
N GLN A 40 11.68 1.26 8.04
CA GLN A 40 12.21 -0.11 8.10
C GLN A 40 12.07 -0.81 6.76
N ASP A 41 13.01 -1.72 6.48
CA ASP A 41 13.00 -2.48 5.25
C ASP A 41 11.83 -3.47 5.21
N CYS A 42 10.88 -3.23 4.30
CA CYS A 42 9.80 -4.16 4.00
C CYS A 42 10.17 -5.14 2.87
N ASP A 43 11.22 -4.87 2.09
CA ASP A 43 11.58 -5.69 0.93
C ASP A 43 12.07 -7.08 1.34
N THR A 44 12.78 -7.22 2.46
CA THR A 44 13.18 -8.53 2.99
C THR A 44 11.96 -9.41 3.31
N ILE A 45 10.91 -8.83 3.89
CA ILE A 45 9.70 -9.57 4.25
C ILE A 45 8.86 -9.89 3.01
N CYS A 46 8.63 -8.89 2.16
CA CYS A 46 7.91 -9.07 0.90
C CYS A 46 8.64 -10.03 -0.05
N GLY A 47 9.97 -10.09 0.00
CA GLY A 47 10.79 -11.00 -0.79
C GLY A 47 10.74 -12.45 -0.31
N ALA A 48 10.43 -12.68 0.97
CA ALA A 48 10.21 -14.02 1.51
C ALA A 48 8.83 -14.60 1.15
N MET A 49 7.87 -13.74 0.77
CA MET A 49 6.52 -14.17 0.37
C MET A 49 6.51 -14.81 -1.02
N GLY A 50 5.77 -15.91 -1.15
CA GLY A 50 5.46 -16.53 -2.44
C GLY A 50 4.66 -15.59 -3.34
N ASP A 51 4.64 -15.84 -4.66
CA ASP A 51 3.94 -14.95 -5.60
C ASP A 51 2.43 -14.81 -5.31
N GLU A 52 1.75 -15.91 -4.95
CA GLU A 52 0.32 -15.89 -4.59
C GLU A 52 0.07 -15.15 -3.28
N GLU A 53 0.87 -15.44 -2.24
CA GLU A 53 0.81 -14.75 -0.96
C GLU A 53 1.06 -13.25 -1.11
N PHE A 54 2.05 -12.88 -1.92
CA PHE A 54 2.36 -11.49 -2.22
C PHE A 54 1.20 -10.82 -2.99
N ARG A 55 0.54 -11.52 -3.91
CA ARG A 55 -0.65 -11.00 -4.61
C ARG A 55 -1.77 -10.66 -3.64
N GLU A 56 -2.13 -11.61 -2.77
CA GLU A 56 -3.19 -11.41 -1.79
C GLU A 56 -2.86 -10.27 -0.84
N PHE A 57 -1.60 -10.19 -0.40
CA PHE A 57 -1.12 -9.12 0.45
C PHE A 57 -1.22 -7.74 -0.22
N VAL A 58 -0.81 -7.61 -1.48
CA VAL A 58 -0.89 -6.34 -2.21
C VAL A 58 -2.35 -5.93 -2.44
N GLU A 59 -3.25 -6.86 -2.75
CA GLU A 59 -4.69 -6.56 -2.87
C GLU A 59 -5.27 -6.08 -1.53
N TYR A 60 -4.89 -6.71 -0.42
CA TYR A 60 -5.28 -6.27 0.91
C TYR A 60 -4.78 -4.85 1.23
N VAL A 61 -3.53 -4.52 0.88
CA VAL A 61 -2.97 -3.16 1.01
C VAL A 61 -3.74 -2.15 0.16
N LYS A 62 -4.10 -2.51 -1.08
CA LYS A 62 -4.93 -1.65 -1.95
C LYS A 62 -6.29 -1.38 -1.33
N GLU A 63 -6.96 -2.39 -0.80
CA GLU A 63 -8.21 -2.21 -0.09
C GLU A 63 -8.07 -1.29 1.13
N ALA A 64 -7.00 -1.45 1.91
CA ALA A 64 -6.71 -0.59 3.06
C ALA A 64 -6.53 0.87 2.66
N LEU A 65 -5.76 1.14 1.59
CA LEU A 65 -5.58 2.48 1.02
C LEU A 65 -6.91 3.06 0.52
N LEU A 66 -7.73 2.27 -0.19
CA LEU A 66 -9.06 2.70 -0.65
C LEU A 66 -10.00 3.00 0.51
N ARG A 67 -9.95 2.22 1.60
CA ARG A 67 -10.72 2.49 2.82
C ARG A 67 -10.24 3.77 3.51
N LYS A 68 -8.94 4.03 3.56
CA LYS A 68 -8.38 5.29 4.09
C LYS A 68 -8.80 6.50 3.24
N LYS A 69 -8.68 6.42 1.90
CA LYS A 69 -9.15 7.47 0.98
C LYS A 69 -10.65 7.72 1.13
N ARG A 70 -11.47 6.66 1.28
CA ARG A 70 -12.91 6.80 1.56
C ARG A 70 -13.18 7.48 2.89
N ARG A 71 -12.54 7.05 3.98
CA ARG A 71 -12.70 7.69 5.30
C ARG A 71 -12.34 9.18 5.25
N PHE A 72 -11.22 9.51 4.60
CA PHE A 72 -10.81 10.90 4.44
C PHE A 72 -11.85 11.73 3.68
N MET A 73 -12.43 11.21 2.58
CA MET A 73 -13.55 11.89 1.90
C MET A 73 -14.81 12.00 2.78
N THR A 74 -15.09 11.00 3.62
CA THR A 74 -16.28 10.99 4.47
C THR A 74 -16.14 11.96 5.65
N GLU A 75 -14.91 12.16 6.16
CA GLU A 75 -14.59 13.13 7.22
C GLU A 75 -14.43 14.56 6.68
N LEU A 76 -14.10 14.72 5.39
CA LEU A 76 -14.06 16.01 4.68
C LEU A 76 -15.39 16.44 4.05
N GLN A 77 -16.43 15.61 4.09
CA GLN A 77 -17.77 16.13 3.89
C GLN A 77 -18.08 17.00 5.12
N PRO A 78 -18.10 18.35 4.99
CA PRO A 78 -18.62 19.15 6.08
C PRO A 78 -20.05 18.64 6.31
N ALA A 79 -20.42 18.48 7.57
CA ALA A 79 -21.80 18.28 7.97
C ALA A 79 -22.63 19.47 7.46
N VAL A 80 -23.02 19.41 6.19
CA VAL A 80 -23.98 20.28 5.55
C VAL A 80 -25.01 19.31 5.04
N TYR A 81 -25.98 19.00 5.89
CA TYR A 81 -27.39 19.31 5.62
C TYR A 81 -28.28 18.82 6.77
N ALA A 82 -29.07 19.79 7.24
CA ALA A 82 -30.28 19.73 8.08
C ALA A 82 -30.11 19.52 9.60
#